data_AF-A0A2V6Q385-F1
#
_entry.id   AF-A0A2V6Q385-F1
#
_cell.length_a   1.000
_cell.length_b   1.000
_cell.length_c   1.000
_cell.angle_alpha   90.00
_cell.angle_beta   90.00
_cell.angle_gamma   90.00
#
_symmetry.space_group_name_H-M   'P 1'
#
loop_
_entity.id
_entity.type
_entity.pdbx_description
1 polymer ?
#
loop_
_entity_poly.entity_id
_entity_poly.type
_entity_poly.pdbx_seq_one_letter_code
_entity_poly.pdbx_strand_id
1 'polypeptide(L)'
;MRSADWARCRRSADAGRMAAPDLIVPIFPLPDVTFFPHTLLPLHVFEARYRVMVIDALERDRRLAVVKLKPGFEATYAGKPDVHPVAGLGEIVSCERLATGRYNILLRGQSRVRLEQELPSDTLYRLVRARRLADAEPGGDVAPALARIRASCKTLLEALTRPADLLDTALAEGQAAGVIADRVAAAVLPDAATRQRLLETLDVGARVTTVADALETLVKELKGGRE
;
A
#
# COMPACT_ATOMS: atom_id res chain seq x y z
N MET A 1 -21.39 48.38 -37.91
CA MET A 1 -21.89 49.01 -36.68
C MET A 1 -22.51 47.88 -35.84
N ARG A 2 -21.93 47.26 -34.81
CA ARG A 2 -20.74 47.41 -33.93
C ARG A 2 -20.26 45.95 -33.69
N SER A 3 -19.03 45.51 -33.94
CA SER A 3 -17.74 45.75 -33.25
C SER A 3 -17.75 45.53 -31.74
N ALA A 4 -16.72 44.80 -31.29
CA ALA A 4 -16.18 44.55 -29.93
C ALA A 4 -16.62 43.23 -29.28
N ASP A 5 -15.78 42.37 -28.71
CA ASP A 5 -14.32 42.27 -28.63
C ASP A 5 -14.06 40.92 -27.91
N TRP A 6 -13.70 39.86 -28.65
CA TRP A 6 -13.44 38.52 -28.06
C TRP A 6 -11.96 38.11 -28.16
N ALA A 7 -11.03 39.07 -28.22
CA ALA A 7 -9.61 38.80 -28.35
C ALA A 7 -8.77 39.46 -27.25
N ARG A 8 -8.55 38.72 -26.16
CA ARG A 8 -7.31 38.62 -25.33
C ARG A 8 -7.66 38.37 -23.86
N CYS A 9 -7.85 37.11 -23.51
CA CYS A 9 -7.37 36.62 -22.22
C CYS A 9 -6.20 35.69 -22.50
N ARG A 10 -5.03 36.13 -22.03
CA ARG A 10 -3.72 35.52 -22.28
C ARG A 10 -3.72 34.11 -21.70
N ARG A 11 -3.19 33.18 -22.50
CA ARG A 11 -2.71 31.88 -22.05
C ARG A 11 -1.74 32.10 -20.88
N SER A 12 -2.21 31.82 -19.67
CA SER A 12 -1.35 31.51 -18.54
C SER A 12 -1.04 30.03 -18.64
N ALA A 13 0.19 29.73 -19.07
CA ALA A 13 0.75 28.39 -18.98
C ALA A 13 0.98 28.09 -17.50
N ASP A 14 0.01 27.43 -16.88
CA ASP A 14 0.24 26.70 -15.65
C ASP A 14 -0.34 25.30 -15.87
N ALA A 15 0.49 24.41 -16.39
CA ALA A 15 0.19 22.99 -16.48
C ALA A 15 0.25 22.40 -15.06
N GLY A 16 -0.74 22.77 -14.25
CA GLY A 16 -0.94 22.21 -12.92
C GLY A 16 -1.13 20.71 -13.06
N ARG A 17 -0.27 19.94 -12.37
CA ARG A 17 -0.43 18.49 -12.14
C ARG A 17 -1.91 18.21 -11.85
N MET A 18 -2.62 17.58 -12.78
CA MET A 18 -4.02 17.21 -12.57
C MET A 18 -4.09 16.32 -11.33
N ALA A 19 -4.64 16.84 -10.24
CA ALA A 19 -4.91 16.06 -9.05
C ALA A 19 -5.84 14.91 -9.44
N ALA A 20 -5.44 13.68 -9.14
CA ALA A 20 -6.31 12.52 -9.34
C ALA A 20 -7.63 12.75 -8.57
N PRO A 21 -8.79 12.37 -9.14
CA PRO A 21 -10.08 12.64 -8.51
C PRO A 21 -10.15 11.99 -7.12
N ASP A 22 -10.71 12.73 -6.18
CA ASP A 22 -11.03 12.22 -4.85
C ASP A 22 -11.93 10.99 -4.97
N LEU A 23 -11.61 9.94 -4.20
CA LEU A 23 -12.40 8.73 -4.12
C LEU A 23 -12.96 8.53 -2.71
N ILE A 24 -14.23 8.13 -2.63
CA ILE A 24 -14.86 7.71 -1.39
C ILE A 24 -14.66 6.20 -1.27
N VAL A 25 -13.97 5.76 -0.24
CA VAL A 25 -13.67 4.33 -0.05
C VAL A 25 -13.93 3.87 1.38
N PRO A 26 -14.37 2.61 1.56
CA PRO A 26 -14.34 1.99 2.87
C PRO A 26 -12.90 1.75 3.32
N ILE A 27 -12.64 1.94 4.61
CA ILE A 27 -11.36 1.57 5.21
C ILE A 27 -11.49 0.29 6.04
N PHE A 28 -10.45 -0.53 5.97
CA PHE A 28 -10.25 -1.71 6.80
C PHE A 28 -9.03 -1.48 7.70
N PRO A 29 -9.24 -0.95 8.92
CA PRO A 29 -8.17 -0.80 9.90
C PRO A 29 -7.65 -2.14 10.41
N LEU A 30 -6.33 -2.34 10.35
CA LEU A 30 -5.63 -3.52 10.85
C LEU A 30 -4.40 -3.12 11.69
N PRO A 31 -4.02 -3.88 12.74
CA PRO A 31 -2.92 -3.51 13.63
C PRO A 31 -1.54 -3.54 12.95
N ASP A 32 -1.17 -4.68 12.36
CA ASP A 32 0.20 -4.95 11.88
C ASP A 32 0.30 -5.21 10.37
N VAL A 33 -0.73 -4.79 9.63
CA VAL A 33 -0.81 -4.99 8.18
C VAL A 33 -0.57 -3.66 7.46
N THR A 34 0.43 -3.67 6.58
CA THR A 34 0.65 -2.62 5.59
C THR A 34 0.40 -3.21 4.20
N PHE A 35 -0.50 -2.59 3.44
CA PHE A 35 -0.88 -3.08 2.12
C PHE A 35 -0.21 -2.25 1.03
N PHE A 36 0.69 -2.87 0.27
CA PHE A 36 1.43 -2.21 -0.79
C PHE A 36 0.77 -2.37 -2.17
N PRO A 37 0.92 -1.39 -3.08
CA PRO A 37 0.57 -1.57 -4.48
C PRO A 37 1.24 -2.82 -5.08
N HIS A 38 0.59 -3.44 -6.08
CA HIS A 38 1.12 -4.60 -6.82
C HIS A 38 1.38 -5.87 -6.01
N THR A 39 0.89 -5.93 -4.77
CA THR A 39 0.94 -7.11 -3.90
C THR A 39 -0.44 -7.74 -3.75
N LEU A 40 -0.47 -9.01 -3.33
CA LEU A 40 -1.70 -9.72 -2.97
C LEU A 40 -1.80 -9.81 -1.45
N LEU A 41 -2.98 -9.51 -0.91
CA LEU A 41 -3.25 -9.59 0.52
C LEU A 41 -4.47 -10.49 0.76
N PRO A 42 -4.28 -11.74 1.20
CA PRO A 42 -5.38 -12.59 1.64
C PRO A 42 -5.88 -12.12 3.02
N LEU A 43 -7.19 -12.04 3.20
CA LEU A 43 -7.82 -11.69 4.47
C LEU A 43 -8.94 -12.65 4.82
N HIS A 44 -8.96 -13.06 6.09
CA HIS A 44 -10.11 -13.74 6.69
C HIS A 44 -11.00 -12.71 7.40
N VAL A 45 -12.19 -12.49 6.87
CA VAL A 45 -13.12 -11.46 7.32
C VAL A 45 -14.24 -12.09 8.14
N PHE A 46 -14.19 -11.88 9.45
CA PHE A 46 -15.13 -12.46 10.41
C PHE A 46 -15.96 -11.44 11.19
N GLU A 47 -15.46 -10.22 11.41
CA GLU A 47 -16.20 -9.18 12.11
C GLU A 47 -17.42 -8.70 11.32
N ALA A 48 -18.57 -8.52 11.98
CA ALA A 48 -19.83 -8.15 11.33
C ALA A 48 -19.71 -6.88 10.47
N ARG A 49 -19.04 -5.83 10.98
CA ARG A 49 -18.81 -4.57 10.25
C ARG A 49 -18.10 -4.77 8.92
N TYR A 50 -17.08 -5.63 8.89
CA TYR A 50 -16.28 -5.87 7.69
C TYR A 50 -16.93 -6.87 6.74
N ARG A 51 -17.78 -7.78 7.26
CA ARG A 51 -18.63 -8.64 6.42
C ARG A 51 -19.60 -7.81 5.59
N VAL A 52 -20.26 -6.83 6.21
CA VAL A 52 -21.12 -5.87 5.48
C VAL A 52 -20.30 -5.06 4.48
N MET A 53 -19.13 -4.55 4.89
CA MET A 53 -18.21 -3.84 4.00
C MET A 53 -17.83 -4.64 2.74
N VAL A 54 -17.54 -5.95 2.87
CA VAL A 54 -17.20 -6.81 1.73
C VAL A 54 -18.39 -6.98 0.78
N ILE A 55 -19.59 -7.23 1.31
CA ILE A 55 -20.81 -7.34 0.50
C ILE A 55 -21.03 -6.04 -0.29
N ASP A 56 -21.04 -4.92 0.40
CA ASP A 56 -21.18 -3.58 -0.16
C ASP A 56 -20.11 -3.25 -1.23
N ALA A 57 -18.86 -3.64 -0.99
CA ALA A 57 -17.77 -3.42 -1.95
C ALA A 57 -17.97 -4.26 -3.22
N LEU A 58 -18.42 -5.51 -3.09
CA LEU A 58 -18.67 -6.41 -4.23
C LEU A 58 -19.80 -5.92 -5.14
N GLU A 59 -20.79 -5.23 -4.58
CA GLU A 59 -21.90 -4.61 -5.33
C GLU A 59 -21.54 -3.27 -5.98
N ARG A 60 -20.43 -2.65 -5.56
CA ARG A 60 -19.91 -1.38 -6.08
C ARG A 60 -18.73 -1.61 -7.03
N ASP A 61 -17.58 -1.01 -6.73
CA ASP A 61 -16.36 -1.05 -7.56
C ASP A 61 -15.30 -2.01 -7.04
N ARG A 62 -15.66 -2.86 -6.06
CA ARG A 62 -14.79 -3.87 -5.41
C ARG A 62 -13.60 -3.29 -4.69
N ARG A 63 -13.55 -1.97 -4.44
CA ARG A 63 -12.42 -1.33 -3.79
C ARG A 63 -12.60 -1.15 -2.29
N LEU A 64 -11.50 -1.32 -1.59
CA LEU A 64 -11.36 -0.93 -0.19
C LEU A 64 -9.91 -0.52 0.10
N ALA A 65 -9.71 0.30 1.13
CA ALA A 65 -8.40 0.70 1.58
C ALA A 65 -8.03 -0.03 2.88
N VAL A 66 -6.90 -0.75 2.89
CA VAL A 66 -6.36 -1.34 4.10
C VAL A 66 -5.41 -0.34 4.74
N VAL A 67 -5.70 0.02 5.99
CA VAL A 67 -4.97 1.06 6.72
C VAL A 67 -4.45 0.51 8.04
N LYS A 68 -3.21 0.86 8.37
CA LYS A 68 -2.60 0.47 9.64
C LYS A 68 -3.16 1.31 10.79
N LEU A 69 -3.45 0.68 11.92
CA LEU A 69 -3.78 1.36 13.17
C LEU A 69 -2.57 2.09 13.75
N LYS A 70 -2.80 3.24 14.39
CA LYS A 70 -1.76 3.89 15.20
C LYS A 70 -1.57 3.11 16.52
N PRO A 71 -0.39 3.20 17.17
CA PRO A 71 -0.18 2.63 18.49
C PRO A 71 -1.21 3.13 19.53
N GLY A 72 -1.55 2.30 20.52
CA GLY A 72 -2.55 2.64 21.55
C GLY A 72 -4.00 2.42 21.11
N PHE A 73 -4.21 1.65 20.05
CA PHE A 73 -5.54 1.34 19.52
C PHE A 73 -6.31 0.35 20.41
N GLU A 74 -5.65 -0.39 21.28
CA GLU A 74 -6.19 -1.55 22.01
C GLU A 74 -7.43 -1.17 22.82
N ALA A 75 -7.36 -0.04 23.53
CA ALA A 75 -8.47 0.48 24.32
C ALA A 75 -9.67 0.95 23.47
N THR A 76 -9.47 1.21 22.18
CA THR A 76 -10.47 1.80 21.27
C THR A 76 -10.82 0.89 20.09
N TYR A 77 -10.30 -0.35 20.03
CA TYR A 77 -10.42 -1.25 18.89
C TYR A 77 -11.87 -1.51 18.46
N ALA A 78 -12.76 -1.66 19.45
CA ALA A 78 -14.20 -1.87 19.23
C ALA A 78 -14.92 -0.62 18.69
N GLY A 79 -14.34 0.56 18.86
CA GLY A 79 -14.88 1.84 18.39
C GLY A 79 -14.19 2.32 17.12
N LYS A 80 -13.65 3.54 17.19
CA LYS A 80 -12.97 4.22 16.09
C LYS A 80 -11.51 4.51 16.46
N PRO A 81 -10.63 3.50 16.45
CA PRO A 81 -9.22 3.72 16.73
C PRO A 81 -8.58 4.59 15.64
N ASP A 82 -7.56 5.34 16.03
CA ASP A 82 -6.79 6.17 15.12
C ASP A 82 -6.05 5.32 14.08
N VAL A 83 -5.98 5.85 12.87
CA VAL A 83 -5.35 5.20 11.72
C VAL A 83 -4.23 6.06 11.16
N HIS A 84 -3.27 5.42 10.50
CA HIS A 84 -2.26 6.14 9.72
C HIS A 84 -2.91 6.92 8.56
N PRO A 85 -2.30 8.06 8.14
CA PRO A 85 -2.88 8.91 7.11
C PRO A 85 -2.72 8.35 5.69
N VAL A 86 -1.85 7.36 5.48
CA VAL A 86 -1.64 6.70 4.18
C VAL A 86 -2.00 5.23 4.28
N ALA A 87 -2.75 4.76 3.30
CA ALA A 87 -3.29 3.42 3.20
C ALA A 87 -3.00 2.81 1.81
N GLY A 88 -3.06 1.48 1.75
CA GLY A 88 -3.08 0.75 0.49
C GLY A 88 -4.49 0.63 -0.04
N LEU A 89 -4.77 1.19 -1.21
CA LEU A 89 -6.01 0.94 -1.94
C LEU A 89 -5.86 -0.36 -2.74
N GLY A 90 -6.82 -1.27 -2.61
CA GLY A 90 -6.86 -2.45 -3.46
C GLY A 90 -8.27 -2.85 -3.85
N GLU A 91 -8.31 -3.87 -4.68
CA GLU A 91 -9.52 -4.43 -5.27
C GLU A 91 -9.68 -5.89 -4.83
N ILE A 92 -10.90 -6.28 -4.50
CA ILE A 92 -11.26 -7.67 -4.23
C ILE A 92 -11.26 -8.43 -5.56
N VAL A 93 -10.21 -9.24 -5.76
CA VAL A 93 -10.02 -10.06 -6.97
C VAL A 93 -10.52 -11.50 -6.79
N SER A 94 -10.68 -11.96 -5.55
CA SER A 94 -11.33 -13.23 -5.22
C SER A 94 -12.10 -13.08 -3.91
N CYS A 95 -13.24 -13.76 -3.81
CA CYS A 95 -14.07 -13.79 -2.62
C CYS A 95 -14.76 -15.14 -2.49
N GLU A 96 -14.60 -15.77 -1.33
CA GLU A 96 -15.24 -17.02 -0.95
C GLU A 96 -16.06 -16.78 0.32
N ARG A 97 -17.37 -17.07 0.26
CA ARG A 97 -18.24 -17.06 1.44
C ARG A 97 -18.21 -18.44 2.09
N LEU A 98 -17.83 -18.47 3.37
CA LEU A 98 -17.78 -19.70 4.16
C LEU A 98 -19.16 -20.04 4.74
N ALA A 99 -19.38 -21.31 5.09
CA ALA A 99 -20.62 -21.80 5.69
C ALA A 99 -21.02 -21.05 6.98
N THR A 100 -20.05 -20.51 7.71
CA THR A 100 -20.25 -19.70 8.92
C THR A 100 -20.67 -18.25 8.63
N GLY A 101 -20.83 -17.88 7.37
CA GLY A 101 -21.13 -16.51 6.93
C GLY A 101 -19.94 -15.55 6.94
N ARG A 102 -18.74 -16.05 7.27
CA ARG A 102 -17.45 -15.34 7.14
C ARG A 102 -16.97 -15.34 5.68
N TYR A 103 -15.99 -14.52 5.37
CA TYR A 103 -15.41 -14.44 4.03
C TYR A 103 -13.91 -14.67 4.04
N ASN A 104 -13.40 -15.40 3.05
CA ASN A 104 -12.01 -15.29 2.63
C ASN A 104 -11.99 -14.39 1.40
N ILE A 105 -11.20 -13.32 1.44
CA ILE A 105 -11.02 -12.43 0.29
C ILE A 105 -9.55 -12.36 -0.10
N LEU A 106 -9.29 -12.14 -1.38
CA LEU A 106 -7.98 -11.80 -1.89
C LEU A 106 -8.03 -10.39 -2.46
N LEU A 107 -7.20 -9.50 -1.90
CA LEU A 107 -7.04 -8.13 -2.38
C LEU A 107 -5.82 -8.03 -3.29
N ARG A 108 -5.94 -7.28 -4.39
CA ARG A 108 -4.82 -6.85 -5.23
C ARG A 108 -4.57 -5.37 -5.04
N GLY A 109 -3.36 -5.03 -4.60
CA GLY A 109 -2.95 -3.65 -4.35
C GLY A 109 -2.92 -2.84 -5.65
N GLN A 110 -3.61 -1.71 -5.68
CA GLN A 110 -3.70 -0.83 -6.84
C GLN A 110 -2.83 0.41 -6.69
N SER A 111 -2.93 1.13 -5.58
CA SER A 111 -2.21 2.39 -5.37
C SER A 111 -2.14 2.78 -3.90
N ARG A 112 -1.24 3.71 -3.58
CA ARG A 112 -1.24 4.44 -2.31
C ARG A 112 -2.35 5.47 -2.30
N VAL A 113 -3.00 5.67 -1.17
CA VAL A 113 -3.96 6.75 -0.96
C VAL A 113 -3.69 7.48 0.35
N ARG A 114 -3.86 8.79 0.37
CA ARG A 114 -3.94 9.60 1.58
C ARG A 114 -5.39 9.71 2.01
N LEU A 115 -5.66 9.42 3.28
CA LEU A 115 -6.97 9.61 3.89
C LEU A 115 -7.09 11.09 4.29
N GLU A 116 -8.05 11.81 3.72
CA GLU A 116 -8.19 13.25 3.93
C GLU A 116 -9.28 13.59 4.93
N GLN A 117 -10.41 12.88 4.86
CA GLN A 117 -11.54 13.14 5.75
C GLN A 117 -12.38 11.88 5.97
N GLU A 118 -12.68 11.53 7.22
CA GLU A 118 -13.73 10.54 7.53
C GLU A 118 -15.11 11.16 7.31
N LEU A 119 -15.97 10.43 6.59
CA LEU A 119 -17.31 10.87 6.26
C LEU A 119 -18.31 10.34 7.29
N PRO A 120 -19.32 11.13 7.68
CA PRO A 120 -20.50 10.62 8.36
C PRO A 120 -21.15 9.52 7.51
N SER A 121 -21.47 8.39 8.12
CA SER A 121 -22.09 7.25 7.43
C SER A 121 -22.92 6.43 8.40
N ASP A 122 -24.05 5.92 7.94
CA ASP A 122 -24.91 4.98 8.66
C ASP A 122 -24.40 3.51 8.53
N THR A 123 -23.28 3.31 7.82
CA THR A 123 -22.65 2.00 7.66
C THR A 123 -21.95 1.53 8.94
N LEU A 124 -21.87 0.21 9.13
CA LEU A 124 -21.12 -0.39 10.25
C LEU A 124 -19.59 -0.21 10.14
N TYR A 125 -19.11 0.13 8.96
CA TYR A 125 -17.70 0.39 8.66
C TYR A 125 -17.47 1.88 8.36
N ARG A 126 -16.21 2.30 8.38
CA ARG A 126 -15.81 3.70 8.20
C ARG A 126 -15.64 4.01 6.71
N LEU A 127 -16.17 5.16 6.27
CA LEU A 127 -15.96 5.71 4.92
C LEU A 127 -15.06 6.93 5.01
N VAL A 128 -14.16 7.08 4.03
CA VAL A 128 -13.26 8.23 3.96
C VAL A 128 -13.22 8.80 2.55
N ARG A 129 -13.10 10.12 2.45
CA ARG A 129 -12.55 10.77 1.25
C ARG A 129 -11.04 10.54 1.25
N ALA A 130 -10.54 9.97 0.17
CA ALA A 130 -9.13 9.69 -0.03
C ALA A 130 -8.64 10.25 -1.36
N ARG A 131 -7.36 10.57 -1.41
CA ARG A 131 -6.67 11.03 -2.62
C ARG A 131 -5.58 10.05 -3.01
N ARG A 132 -5.53 9.67 -4.28
CA ARG A 132 -4.44 8.81 -4.80
C ARG A 132 -3.11 9.54 -4.72
N LEU A 133 -2.08 8.82 -4.30
CA LEU A 133 -0.70 9.31 -4.28
C LEU A 133 0.06 8.68 -5.45
N ALA A 134 0.62 9.54 -6.29
CA ALA A 134 1.53 9.12 -7.35
C ALA A 134 2.95 8.98 -6.78
N ASP A 135 3.65 7.96 -7.24
CA ASP A 135 5.08 7.83 -7.00
C ASP A 135 5.82 9.00 -7.70
N ALA A 136 6.90 9.46 -7.07
CA ALA A 136 7.83 10.39 -7.68
C ALA A 136 9.00 9.59 -8.28
N GLU A 137 9.27 9.87 -9.56
CA GLU A 137 10.39 9.25 -10.28
C GLU A 137 11.72 9.49 -9.56
N PRO A 138 12.62 8.50 -9.56
CA PRO A 138 13.91 8.63 -8.90
C PRO A 138 14.74 9.75 -9.53
N GLY A 139 15.38 10.58 -8.70
CA GLY A 139 16.27 11.66 -9.16
C GLY A 139 17.64 11.19 -9.68
N GLY A 140 17.90 9.88 -9.73
CA GLY A 140 19.18 9.29 -10.12
C GLY A 140 19.10 7.78 -10.35
N ASP A 141 20.27 7.16 -10.60
CA ASP A 141 20.35 5.73 -10.87
C ASP A 141 20.09 4.89 -9.60
N VAL A 142 19.08 4.02 -9.68
CA VAL A 142 18.66 3.11 -8.61
C VAL A 142 19.23 1.70 -8.78
N ALA A 143 19.93 1.41 -9.88
CA ALA A 143 20.49 0.08 -10.16
C ALA A 143 21.41 -0.45 -9.05
N PRO A 144 22.30 0.36 -8.42
CA PRO A 144 23.13 -0.12 -7.32
C PRO A 144 22.30 -0.57 -6.11
N ALA A 145 21.25 0.16 -5.76
CA ALA A 145 20.36 -0.20 -4.65
C ALA A 145 19.52 -1.45 -4.97
N LEU A 146 19.06 -1.60 -6.22
CA LEU A 146 18.38 -2.83 -6.66
C LEU A 146 19.30 -4.06 -6.62
N ALA A 147 20.57 -3.91 -7.00
CA ALA A 147 21.55 -4.99 -6.89
C ALA A 147 21.76 -5.42 -5.43
N ARG A 148 21.85 -4.45 -4.51
CA ARG A 148 21.91 -4.71 -3.05
C ARG A 148 20.67 -5.45 -2.55
N ILE A 149 19.46 -5.05 -2.98
CA ILE A 149 18.22 -5.76 -2.63
C ILE A 149 18.29 -7.23 -3.07
N ARG A 150 18.66 -7.49 -4.32
CA ARG A 150 18.75 -8.86 -4.87
C ARG A 150 19.76 -9.71 -4.10
N ALA A 151 20.94 -9.16 -3.82
CA ALA A 151 21.99 -9.85 -3.08
C ALA A 151 21.56 -10.18 -1.64
N SER A 152 20.93 -9.23 -0.95
CA SER A 152 20.42 -9.44 0.40
C SER A 152 19.29 -10.46 0.43
N CYS A 153 18.33 -10.39 -0.50
CA CYS A 153 17.26 -11.39 -0.63
C CYS A 153 17.82 -12.80 -0.84
N LYS A 154 18.80 -12.98 -1.74
CA LYS A 154 19.48 -14.26 -1.95
C LYS A 154 20.12 -14.77 -0.66
N THR A 155 20.87 -13.91 0.02
CA THR A 155 21.54 -14.25 1.30
C THR A 155 20.52 -14.66 2.37
N LEU A 156 19.38 -13.98 2.47
CA LEU A 156 18.31 -14.30 3.41
C LEU A 156 17.68 -15.67 3.10
N LEU A 157 17.37 -15.95 1.84
CA LEU A 157 16.78 -17.23 1.43
C LEU A 157 17.73 -18.39 1.74
N GLU A 158 19.02 -18.25 1.42
CA GLU A 158 20.06 -19.22 1.74
C GLU A 158 20.18 -19.43 3.25
N ALA A 159 20.26 -18.34 4.03
CA ALA A 159 20.38 -18.42 5.48
C ALA A 159 19.15 -19.09 6.12
N LEU A 160 17.95 -18.84 5.62
CA LEU A 160 16.69 -19.38 6.14
C LEU A 160 16.30 -20.75 5.53
N THR A 161 17.16 -21.35 4.70
CA THR A 161 16.91 -22.61 3.99
C THR A 161 15.58 -22.58 3.22
N ARG A 162 15.31 -21.47 2.53
CA ARG A 162 14.14 -21.28 1.69
C ARG A 162 14.49 -21.53 0.21
N PRO A 163 13.51 -21.94 -0.62
CA PRO A 163 13.73 -22.06 -2.05
C PRO A 163 14.24 -20.75 -2.65
N ALA A 164 15.25 -20.84 -3.54
CA ALA A 164 15.91 -19.67 -4.13
C ALA A 164 14.97 -18.87 -5.05
N ASP A 165 13.96 -19.52 -5.60
CA ASP A 165 12.96 -18.97 -6.53
C ASP A 165 11.77 -18.30 -5.82
N LEU A 166 11.68 -18.38 -4.49
CA LEU A 166 10.54 -17.88 -3.70
C LEU A 166 10.25 -16.39 -3.95
N LEU A 167 11.27 -15.60 -4.30
CA LEU A 167 11.17 -14.17 -4.56
C LEU A 167 11.25 -13.79 -6.04
N ASP A 168 11.25 -14.75 -6.98
CA ASP A 168 11.39 -14.48 -8.41
C ASP A 168 10.32 -13.52 -8.93
N THR A 169 9.06 -13.69 -8.47
CA THR A 169 7.97 -12.78 -8.83
C THR A 169 8.16 -11.38 -8.24
N ALA A 170 8.76 -11.26 -7.05
CA ALA A 170 9.02 -9.99 -6.41
C ALA A 170 10.22 -9.25 -7.03
N LEU A 171 11.16 -10.00 -7.59
CA LEU A 171 12.43 -9.53 -8.12
C LEU A 171 12.50 -9.64 -9.65
N ALA A 172 11.40 -9.89 -10.36
CA ALA A 172 11.44 -10.13 -11.80
C ALA A 172 12.12 -8.96 -12.55
N GLU A 173 12.87 -9.30 -13.61
CA GLU A 173 13.50 -8.30 -14.46
C GLU A 173 12.46 -7.51 -15.28
N GLY A 174 12.82 -6.31 -15.72
CA GLY A 174 11.93 -5.43 -16.50
C GLY A 174 10.84 -4.74 -15.68
N GLN A 175 10.73 -5.01 -14.37
CA GLN A 175 9.83 -4.30 -13.48
C GLN A 175 10.37 -2.92 -13.08
N ALA A 176 9.47 -1.96 -12.88
CA ALA A 176 9.85 -0.65 -12.34
C ALA A 176 10.40 -0.81 -10.91
N ALA A 177 11.41 0.01 -10.56
CA ALA A 177 12.10 -0.08 -9.28
C ALA A 177 11.16 0.06 -8.06
N GLY A 178 10.15 0.93 -8.16
CA GLY A 178 9.13 1.10 -7.14
C GLY A 178 8.29 -0.15 -6.90
N VAL A 179 8.02 -0.96 -7.94
CA VAL A 179 7.27 -2.22 -7.84
C VAL A 179 8.10 -3.27 -7.10
N ILE A 180 9.40 -3.36 -7.42
CA ILE A 180 10.33 -4.27 -6.73
C ILE A 180 10.40 -3.90 -5.25
N ALA A 181 10.59 -2.61 -4.93
CA ALA A 181 10.63 -2.14 -3.55
C ALA A 181 9.36 -2.51 -2.77
N ASP A 182 8.18 -2.31 -3.36
CA ASP A 182 6.89 -2.59 -2.74
C ASP A 182 6.68 -4.09 -2.49
N ARG A 183 6.99 -4.94 -3.47
CA ARG A 183 6.85 -6.39 -3.35
C ARG A 183 7.82 -6.99 -2.36
N VAL A 184 9.08 -6.55 -2.38
CA VAL A 184 10.11 -7.02 -1.44
C VAL A 184 9.81 -6.55 -0.03
N ALA A 185 9.40 -5.29 0.15
CA ALA A 185 8.98 -4.78 1.46
C ALA A 185 7.82 -5.59 2.05
N ALA A 186 6.83 -5.94 1.24
CA ALA A 186 5.70 -6.75 1.68
C ALA A 186 6.07 -8.20 2.02
N ALA A 187 6.98 -8.80 1.24
CA ALA A 187 7.32 -10.22 1.36
C ALA A 187 8.39 -10.52 2.43
N VAL A 188 9.32 -9.58 2.66
CA VAL A 188 10.56 -9.88 3.42
C VAL A 188 10.66 -9.09 4.73
N LEU A 189 10.17 -7.85 4.80
CA LEU A 189 10.39 -6.99 5.97
C LEU A 189 9.36 -7.29 7.07
N PRO A 190 9.79 -7.73 8.28
CA PRO A 190 8.88 -8.08 9.35
C PRO A 190 8.31 -6.84 10.08
N ASP A 191 9.13 -5.79 10.23
CA ASP A 191 8.75 -4.62 11.02
C ASP A 191 7.62 -3.80 10.36
N ALA A 192 6.46 -3.77 11.01
CA ALA A 192 5.29 -3.05 10.55
C ALA A 192 5.50 -1.52 10.52
N ALA A 193 6.35 -0.97 11.40
CA ALA A 193 6.65 0.46 11.39
C ALA A 193 7.47 0.85 10.15
N THR A 194 8.50 0.06 9.81
CA THR A 194 9.30 0.22 8.59
C THR A 194 8.45 0.08 7.35
N ARG A 195 7.59 -0.94 7.27
CA ARG A 195 6.65 -1.09 6.15
C ARG A 195 5.74 0.11 6.00
N GLN A 196 5.18 0.65 7.09
CA GLN A 196 4.35 1.85 7.02
C GLN A 196 5.14 3.08 6.52
N ARG A 197 6.38 3.28 6.98
CA ARG A 197 7.25 4.36 6.46
C ARG A 197 7.49 4.20 4.96
N LEU A 198 7.79 2.99 4.49
CA LEU A 198 7.98 2.69 3.07
C LEU A 198 6.71 2.92 2.24
N LEU A 199 5.53 2.62 2.79
CA LEU A 199 4.26 2.93 2.13
C LEU A 199 4.07 4.45 1.96
N GLU A 200 4.51 5.23 2.95
CA GLU A 200 4.43 6.70 2.98
C GLU A 200 5.51 7.40 2.12
N THR A 201 6.63 6.73 1.81
CA THR A 201 7.70 7.26 0.96
C THR A 201 7.29 7.21 -0.52
N LEU A 202 6.96 8.37 -1.11
CA LEU A 202 6.55 8.47 -2.52
C LEU A 202 7.74 8.54 -3.49
N ASP A 203 8.90 9.01 -3.04
CA ASP A 203 10.12 9.02 -3.85
C ASP A 203 10.64 7.60 -4.02
N VAL A 204 10.66 7.12 -5.27
CA VAL A 204 11.04 5.73 -5.58
C VAL A 204 12.52 5.49 -5.25
N GLY A 205 13.40 6.45 -5.48
CA GLY A 205 14.83 6.30 -5.18
C GLY A 205 15.09 6.12 -3.69
N ALA A 206 14.52 7.00 -2.87
CA ALA A 206 14.58 6.92 -1.42
C ALA A 206 13.95 5.63 -0.90
N ARG A 207 12.82 5.20 -1.48
CA ARG A 207 12.14 3.96 -1.09
C ARG A 207 12.99 2.72 -1.38
N VAL A 208 13.58 2.62 -2.56
CA VAL A 208 14.47 1.51 -2.94
C VAL A 208 15.70 1.47 -2.04
N THR A 209 16.34 2.61 -1.77
CA THR A 209 17.48 2.69 -0.85
C THR A 209 17.10 2.23 0.56
N THR A 210 15.95 2.69 1.07
CA THR A 210 15.46 2.30 2.41
C THR A 210 15.20 0.78 2.49
N VAL A 211 14.66 0.17 1.43
CA VAL A 211 14.48 -1.30 1.38
C VAL A 211 15.83 -2.01 1.38
N ALA A 212 16.81 -1.53 0.60
CA ALA A 212 18.15 -2.11 0.57
C ALA A 212 18.81 -2.09 1.96
N ASP A 213 18.76 -0.95 2.64
CA ASP A 213 19.36 -0.76 3.97
C ASP A 213 18.66 -1.64 5.03
N ALA A 214 17.32 -1.74 4.96
CA ALA A 214 16.55 -2.59 5.87
C ALA A 214 16.89 -4.09 5.69
N LEU A 215 17.03 -4.55 4.45
CA LEU A 215 17.42 -5.94 4.17
C LEU A 215 18.85 -6.25 4.63
N GLU A 216 19.79 -5.34 4.42
CA GLU A 216 21.16 -5.50 4.91
C GLU A 216 21.22 -5.58 6.43
N THR A 217 20.36 -4.81 7.11
CA THR A 217 20.21 -4.87 8.57
C THR A 217 19.70 -6.25 8.99
N LEU A 218 18.64 -6.76 8.35
CA LEU A 218 18.12 -8.11 8.61
C LEU A 218 19.17 -9.21 8.36
N VAL A 219 19.97 -9.08 7.29
CA VAL A 219 21.06 -10.02 7.01
C VAL A 219 22.11 -10.00 8.12
N LYS A 220 22.46 -8.82 8.63
CA LYS A 220 23.41 -8.67 9.75
C LYS A 220 22.86 -9.28 11.03
N GLU A 221 21.59 -9.01 11.37
CA GLU A 221 20.93 -9.57 12.55
C GLU A 221 20.87 -11.10 12.51
N LEU A 222 20.52 -11.69 11.35
CA LEU A 222 20.49 -13.14 11.18
C LEU A 222 21.87 -13.80 11.29
N LYS A 223 22.94 -13.10 10.88
CA LYS A 223 24.31 -13.60 11.03
C LYS A 223 24.84 -13.43 12.45
N GLY A 224 24.58 -12.28 13.08
CA GLY A 224 24.99 -11.99 14.45
C GLY A 224 24.25 -12.80 15.51
N GLY A 225 23.02 -13.26 15.23
CA GLY A 225 22.29 -14.18 16.11
C GLY A 225 22.72 -15.66 16.02
N ARG A 226 23.76 -15.97 15.22
CA ARG A 226 24.31 -17.33 15.04
C ARG A 226 25.68 -17.53 15.70
N GLU A 227 26.25 -16.49 16.29
CA GLU A 227 27.47 -16.54 17.12
C GLU A 227 27.09 -16.65 18.60
#